data_AF-A0A433WYE3-F1
#
_entry.id   AF-A0A433WYE3-F1
#
_cell.length_a   1.000
_cell.length_b   1.000
_cell.length_c   1.000
_cell.angle_alpha   90.00
_cell.angle_beta   90.00
_cell.angle_gamma   90.00
#
_symmetry.space_group_name_H-M   'P 1'
#
loop_
_entity.id
_entity.type
_entity.pdbx_description
1 polymer ?
#
loop_
_entity_poly.entity_id
_entity_poly.type
_entity_poly.pdbx_seq_one_letter_code
_entity_poly.pdbx_strand_id
1 'polypeptide(L)'
;MSEFPNDHNSRAQEGGVAADRLRSIIERHIRLEEEVKALRGDQKDIMSEAKSAGYCPKTIKQVIRIMNADPKDVQEAEHLLDTYRRALGC
;
A
#
# COMPACT_ATOMS: atom_id res chain seq x y z
N MET A 1 25.22 -41.46 45.78
CA MET A 1 24.52 -40.17 45.89
C MET A 1 24.78 -39.43 44.60
N SER A 2 23.88 -39.55 43.62
CA SER A 2 24.03 -38.97 42.28
C SER A 2 23.32 -37.62 42.23
N GLU A 3 24.10 -36.54 42.18
CA GLU A 3 23.58 -35.19 41.95
C GLU A 3 23.23 -35.03 40.47
N PHE A 4 21.95 -34.81 40.19
CA PHE A 4 21.46 -34.43 38.87
C PHE A 4 21.60 -32.90 38.72
N PRO A 5 22.09 -32.38 37.57
CA PRO A 5 22.10 -30.94 37.33
C PRO A 5 20.68 -30.43 37.09
N ASN A 6 20.27 -29.41 37.84
CA ASN A 6 18.99 -28.73 37.69
C ASN A 6 19.09 -27.67 36.58
N ASP A 7 18.69 -28.02 35.36
CA ASP A 7 18.59 -27.10 34.22
C ASP A 7 17.17 -26.52 34.15
N HIS A 8 16.92 -25.46 34.93
CA HIS A 8 15.63 -24.77 34.97
C HIS A 8 15.81 -23.25 34.87
N ASN A 9 16.48 -22.74 33.82
CA ASN A 9 16.30 -21.32 33.46
C ASN A 9 16.74 -20.90 32.03
N SER A 10 16.46 -21.68 31.00
CA SER A 10 16.89 -21.34 29.63
C SER A 10 15.72 -21.18 28.63
N ARG A 11 14.57 -21.83 28.84
CA ARG A 11 13.40 -21.74 27.93
C ARG A 11 12.40 -20.61 28.21
N ALA A 12 12.36 -20.06 29.43
CA ALA A 12 11.40 -19.03 29.79
C ALA A 12 11.78 -17.63 29.26
N GLN A 13 13.08 -17.38 29.06
CA GLN A 13 13.62 -16.08 28.66
C GLN A 13 13.49 -15.83 27.15
N GLU A 14 13.56 -16.88 26.33
CA GLU A 14 13.40 -16.81 24.87
C GLU A 14 11.94 -16.55 24.45
N GLY A 15 10.97 -17.14 25.15
CA GLY A 15 9.53 -16.94 24.86
C GLY A 15 9.05 -15.52 25.15
N GLY A 16 9.58 -14.87 26.20
CA GLY A 16 9.27 -13.47 26.53
C GLY A 16 9.78 -12.48 25.48
N VAL A 17 11.05 -12.62 25.08
CA VAL A 17 11.66 -11.75 24.06
C VAL A 17 10.99 -11.93 22.68
N ALA A 18 10.64 -13.16 22.32
CA ALA A 18 9.89 -13.42 21.09
C ALA A 18 8.48 -12.79 21.12
N ALA A 19 7.79 -12.85 22.26
CA ALA A 19 6.47 -12.26 22.44
C ALA A 19 6.51 -10.72 22.39
N ASP A 20 7.51 -10.08 23.00
CA ASP A 20 7.66 -8.61 22.98
C ASP A 20 7.99 -8.10 21.59
N ARG A 21 8.84 -8.81 20.83
CA ARG A 21 9.13 -8.47 19.43
C ARG A 21 7.89 -8.59 18.55
N LEU A 22 7.09 -9.64 18.74
CA LEU A 22 5.84 -9.83 18.00
C LEU A 22 4.84 -8.70 18.33
N ARG A 23 4.66 -8.36 19.61
CA ARG A 23 3.80 -7.25 20.04
C ARG A 23 4.21 -5.93 19.37
N SER A 24 5.51 -5.60 19.39
CA SER A 24 6.04 -4.40 18.75
C SER A 24 5.78 -4.35 17.23
N ILE A 25 5.84 -5.49 16.54
CA ILE A 25 5.51 -5.57 15.10
C ILE A 25 4.02 -5.30 14.88
N ILE A 26 3.15 -5.93 15.67
CA ILE A 26 1.69 -5.79 15.55
C ILE A 26 1.26 -4.34 15.83
N GLU A 27 1.74 -3.73 16.92
CA GLU A 27 1.40 -2.36 17.29
C GLU A 27 1.81 -1.34 16.22
N ARG A 28 3.01 -1.51 15.63
CA ARG A 28 3.47 -0.65 14.53
C ARG A 28 2.60 -0.84 13.29
N HIS A 29 2.18 -2.07 12.99
CA HIS A 29 1.30 -2.33 11.85
C HIS A 29 -0.09 -1.72 12.04
N ILE A 30 -0.70 -1.85 13.23
CA ILE A 30 -2.01 -1.25 13.53
C ILE A 30 -1.98 0.28 13.38
N ARG A 31 -0.92 0.93 13.89
CA ARG A 31 -0.74 2.38 13.72
C ARG A 31 -0.68 2.78 12.24
N LEU A 32 0.08 2.04 11.44
CA LEU A 32 0.17 2.29 10.00
C LEU A 32 -1.17 2.06 9.28
N GLU A 33 -1.95 1.05 9.69
CA GLU A 33 -3.29 0.82 9.14
C GLU A 33 -4.25 1.98 9.45
N GLU A 34 -4.17 2.56 10.65
CA GLU A 34 -4.93 3.76 11.01
C GLU A 34 -4.53 4.98 10.17
N GLU A 35 -3.24 5.20 9.98
CA GLU A 35 -2.71 6.27 9.11
C GLU A 35 -3.17 6.09 7.66
N VAL A 36 -3.08 4.87 7.11
CA VAL A 36 -3.57 4.56 5.76
C VAL A 36 -5.07 4.79 5.64
N LYS A 37 -5.85 4.48 6.68
CA LYS A 37 -7.29 4.74 6.68
C LYS A 37 -7.59 6.24 6.67
N ALA A 38 -6.87 7.05 7.45
CA ALA A 38 -6.99 8.50 7.42
C ALA A 38 -6.65 9.06 6.03
N LEU A 39 -5.50 8.67 5.46
CA LEU A 39 -5.08 9.08 4.12
C LEU A 39 -6.08 8.69 3.02
N ARG A 40 -6.70 7.51 3.12
CA ARG A 40 -7.78 7.10 2.19
C ARG A 40 -9.03 7.98 2.34
N GLY A 41 -9.32 8.45 3.55
CA GLY A 41 -10.35 9.45 3.82
C GLY A 41 -10.05 10.75 3.09
N ASP A 42 -8.86 11.31 3.30
CA ASP A 42 -8.41 12.55 2.66
C ASP A 42 -8.45 12.45 1.13
N GLN A 43 -7.96 11.33 0.57
CA GLN A 43 -8.03 11.07 -0.88
C GLN A 43 -9.48 11.07 -1.40
N LYS A 44 -10.43 10.55 -0.62
CA LYS A 44 -11.85 10.53 -1.00
C LYS A 44 -12.44 11.94 -0.98
N ASP A 45 -12.08 12.73 0.02
CA ASP A 45 -12.56 14.10 0.18
C ASP A 45 -12.06 15.00 -0.95
N ILE A 46 -10.78 14.87 -1.34
CA ILE A 46 -10.22 15.56 -2.52
C ILE A 46 -10.97 15.18 -3.81
N MET A 47 -11.29 13.89 -3.99
CA MET A 47 -12.07 13.46 -5.16
C MET A 47 -13.52 13.97 -5.14
N SER A 48 -14.08 14.16 -3.94
CA SER A 48 -15.40 14.75 -3.75
C SER A 48 -15.38 16.25 -4.06
N GLU A 49 -14.36 16.97 -3.61
CA GLU A 49 -14.13 18.37 -3.95
C GLU A 49 -14.00 18.56 -5.47
N ALA A 50 -13.16 17.75 -6.11
CA ALA A 50 -13.00 17.76 -7.56
C ALA A 50 -14.34 17.55 -8.29
N LYS A 51 -15.19 16.64 -7.79
CA LYS A 51 -16.53 16.41 -8.34
C LYS A 51 -17.42 17.64 -8.18
N SER A 52 -17.41 18.27 -7.01
CA SER A 52 -18.18 19.50 -6.74
C SER A 52 -17.71 20.68 -7.59
N ALA A 53 -16.42 20.73 -7.93
CA ALA A 53 -15.84 21.72 -8.84
C ALA A 53 -16.12 21.41 -10.34
N GLY A 54 -16.81 20.32 -10.65
CA GLY A 54 -17.20 19.95 -12.02
C GLY A 54 -16.23 19.04 -12.77
N TYR A 55 -15.17 18.56 -12.12
CA TYR A 55 -14.25 17.60 -12.73
C TYR A 55 -14.75 16.16 -12.63
N CYS A 56 -14.33 15.30 -13.56
CA CYS A 56 -14.61 13.87 -13.54
C CYS A 56 -13.57 13.10 -12.69
N PRO A 57 -13.92 12.54 -11.52
CA PRO A 57 -12.96 11.85 -10.67
C PRO A 57 -12.36 10.60 -11.32
N LYS A 58 -13.08 9.94 -12.24
CA LYS A 58 -12.56 8.78 -12.98
C LYS A 58 -11.42 9.20 -13.92
N THR A 59 -11.58 10.32 -14.62
CA THR A 59 -10.57 10.87 -15.52
C THR A 59 -9.34 11.33 -14.73
N ILE A 60 -9.53 12.02 -13.59
CA ILE A 60 -8.42 12.42 -12.70
C ILE A 60 -7.61 11.20 -12.27
N LYS A 61 -8.26 10.10 -11.85
CA LYS A 61 -7.56 8.86 -11.48
C LYS A 61 -6.77 8.26 -12.65
N GLN A 62 -7.28 8.38 -13.88
CA GLN A 62 -6.55 7.97 -15.08
C GLN A 62 -5.31 8.83 -15.30
N VAL A 63 -5.45 10.15 -15.19
CA VAL A 63 -4.32 11.10 -15.30
C VAL A 63 -3.26 10.81 -14.25
N ILE A 64 -3.62 10.58 -12.99
CA ILE A 64 -2.68 10.23 -11.92
C ILE A 64 -1.92 8.93 -12.24
N ARG A 65 -2.60 7.91 -12.79
CA ARG A 65 -1.93 6.66 -13.19
C ARG A 65 -0.91 6.90 -14.31
N ILE A 66 -1.27 7.71 -15.30
CA ILE A 66 -0.38 8.07 -16.41
C ILE A 66 0.84 8.85 -15.87
N MET A 67 0.62 9.81 -14.96
CA MET A 67 1.70 10.59 -14.35
C MET A 67 2.68 9.74 -13.53
N ASN A 68 2.25 8.62 -12.99
CA ASN A 68 3.07 7.72 -12.19
C ASN A 68 3.73 6.59 -13.00
N ALA A 69 3.40 6.45 -14.28
CA ALA A 69 3.97 5.43 -15.16
C ALA A 69 5.29 5.92 -15.80
N ASP A 70 6.10 5.00 -16.34
CA ASP A 70 7.29 5.38 -17.10
C ASP A 70 6.86 6.13 -18.38
N PRO A 71 7.45 7.31 -18.67
CA PRO A 71 7.12 8.07 -19.87
C PRO A 71 7.25 7.29 -21.18
N LYS A 72 8.21 6.36 -21.27
CA LYS A 72 8.40 5.52 -22.47
C LYS A 72 7.24 4.54 -22.67
N ASP A 73 6.83 3.88 -21.60
CA ASP A 73 5.71 2.94 -21.64
C ASP A 73 4.40 3.67 -22.01
N VAL A 74 4.20 4.89 -21.49
CA VAL A 74 3.06 5.73 -21.84
C VAL A 74 3.09 6.09 -23.34
N GLN A 75 4.24 6.54 -23.86
CA GLN A 75 4.38 6.91 -25.27
C GLN A 75 4.14 5.73 -26.20
N GLU A 76 4.69 4.55 -25.87
CA GLU A 76 4.48 3.34 -26.66
C GLU A 76 3.01 2.93 -26.68
N ALA A 77 2.35 2.93 -25.51
CA ALA A 77 0.93 2.62 -25.40
C ALA A 77 0.05 3.61 -26.17
N GLU A 78 0.35 4.91 -26.12
CA GLU A 78 -0.36 5.95 -26.88
C GLU A 78 -0.18 5.76 -28.39
N HIS A 79 1.03 5.42 -28.85
CA HIS A 79 1.29 5.17 -30.26
C HIS A 79 0.54 3.94 -30.78
N LEU A 80 0.52 2.85 -30.00
CA LEU A 80 -0.25 1.65 -30.33
C LEU A 80 -1.76 1.93 -30.34
N LEU A 81 -2.26 2.69 -29.36
CA LEU A 81 -3.66 3.07 -29.29
C LEU A 81 -4.09 3.87 -30.52
N ASP A 82 -3.32 4.88 -30.93
CA ASP A 82 -3.58 5.65 -32.15
C ASP A 82 -3.57 4.76 -33.40
N THR A 83 -2.61 3.84 -33.50
CA THR A 83 -2.54 2.87 -34.61
C THR A 83 -3.79 2.00 -34.68
N TYR A 84 -4.25 1.46 -33.55
CA TYR A 84 -5.46 0.62 -33.51
C TYR A 84 -6.74 1.42 -33.80
N ARG A 85 -6.83 2.66 -33.30
CA ARG A 85 -7.95 3.56 -33.58
C ARG A 85 -8.07 3.89 -35.06
N ARG A 86 -6.94 4.18 -35.73
CA ARG A 86 -6.90 4.36 -37.19
C ARG A 86 -7.33 3.10 -37.94
N ALA A 87 -6.89 1.92 -37.50
CA ALA A 87 -7.28 0.66 -38.13
C ALA A 87 -8.79 0.35 -37.98
N LEU A 88 -9.40 0.76 -36.87
CA LEU A 88 -10.83 0.58 -36.60
C LEU A 88 -11.71 1.73 -37.12
N GLY A 89 -11.10 2.84 -37.55
CA GLY A 89 -11.81 4.03 -38.05
C GLY A 89 -12.52 4.85 -36.96
N CYS A 90 -12.01 4.86 -35.72
CA CYS A 90 -12.61 5.55 -34.56
C CYS A 90 -11.63 6.43 -33.75
#